data_AF-A0A438H8R3-F1
#
_entry.id   AF-A0A438H8R3-F1
#
_cell.length_a   1.000
_cell.length_b   1.000
_cell.length_c   1.000
_cell.angle_alpha   90.00
_cell.angle_beta   90.00
_cell.angle_gamma   90.00
#
_symmetry.space_group_name_H-M   'P 1'
#
loop_
_entity.id
_entity.type
_entity.pdbx_description
1 polymer ?
#
loop_
_entity_poly.entity_id
_entity_poly.type
_entity_poly.pdbx_seq_one_letter_code
_entity_poly.pdbx_strand_id
1 'polypeptide(L)' 'MEKVHHGGAGTTAAGLKAACPTTIVPFFGDQPFWGERVHARGVGPSPIPVEEFSLHKLVDAINFMLDPR' A
#
# COMPACT_ATOMS: atom_id res chain seq x y z
N MET A 1 -4.59 -10.43 -6.98
CA MET A 1 -3.51 -10.70 -6.00
C MET A 1 -3.08 -9.35 -5.48
N GLU A 2 -3.51 -9.06 -4.26
CA GLU A 2 -3.32 -7.80 -3.57
C GLU A 2 -2.20 -7.98 -2.54
N LYS A 3 -1.47 -6.90 -2.22
CA LYS A 3 -0.42 -6.95 -1.19
C LYS A 3 -0.71 -5.92 -0.10
N VAL A 4 -0.53 -6.35 1.14
CA VAL A 4 -0.51 -5.45 2.31
C VAL A 4 0.82 -5.67 3.01
N HIS A 5 1.62 -4.63 3.16
CA HIS A 5 2.94 -4.74 3.79
C HIS A 5 3.42 -3.42 4.38
N HIS A 6 4.48 -3.46 5.19
CA HIS A 6 4.97 -2.27 5.88
C HIS A 6 5.64 -1.22 4.99
N GLY A 7 6.10 -1.60 3.78
CA GLY A 7 6.60 -0.62 2.79
C GLY A 7 8.09 -0.68 2.50
N GLY A 8 8.81 -1.73 2.91
CA GLY A 8 10.23 -1.87 2.56
C GLY A 8 10.45 -1.84 1.03
N ALA A 9 11.46 -1.08 0.59
CA ALA A 9 11.73 -0.79 -0.83
C ALA A 9 11.73 -2.04 -1.74
N GLY A 10 12.36 -3.14 -1.29
CA GLY A 10 12.42 -4.39 -2.05
C GLY A 10 11.05 -5.06 -2.24
N THR A 11 10.24 -5.11 -1.18
CA THR A 11 8.89 -5.68 -1.22
C THR A 11 7.97 -4.83 -2.10
N THR A 12 8.06 -3.51 -1.96
CA THR A 12 7.32 -2.54 -2.81
C THR A 12 7.70 -2.76 -4.28
N ALA A 13 8.99 -2.78 -4.61
CA ALA A 13 9.47 -3.00 -5.97
C ALA A 13 9.01 -4.36 -6.53
N ALA A 14 9.04 -5.42 -5.72
CA ALA A 14 8.57 -6.75 -6.14
C ALA A 14 7.05 -6.79 -6.39
N GLY A 15 6.25 -6.09 -5.58
CA GLY A 15 4.80 -5.93 -5.80
C GLY A 15 4.50 -5.20 -7.10
N LEU A 16 5.15 -4.07 -7.32
CA LEU A 16 4.99 -3.26 -8.53
C LEU A 16 5.41 -4.01 -9.80
N LYS A 17 6.53 -4.73 -9.78
CA LYS A 17 6.98 -5.57 -10.90
C LYS A 17 5.99 -6.68 -11.24
N ALA A 18 5.28 -7.21 -10.25
CA ALA A 18 4.26 -8.24 -10.43
C ALA A 18 2.88 -7.65 -10.78
N ALA A 19 2.77 -6.34 -11.04
CA ALA A 19 1.51 -5.63 -11.28
C ALA A 19 0.43 -5.92 -10.21
N CYS A 20 0.87 -6.15 -8.97
CA CYS A 20 -0.03 -6.37 -7.84
C CYS A 20 -0.36 -5.01 -7.21
N PRO A 21 -1.64 -4.59 -7.16
CA PRO A 21 -2.05 -3.47 -6.33
C PRO A 21 -1.55 -3.67 -4.90
N THR A 22 -1.03 -2.60 -4.28
CA THR A 22 -0.40 -2.71 -2.96
C THR A 22 -0.84 -1.60 -2.00
N THR A 23 -1.16 -1.98 -0.77
CA THR A 23 -1.40 -1.08 0.37
C THR A 23 -0.19 -1.11 1.29
N ILE A 24 0.31 0.07 1.63
CA ILE A 24 1.47 0.23 2.52
C ILE A 24 1.00 0.71 3.90
N VAL A 25 1.46 0.02 4.94
CA VAL A 25 1.23 0.35 6.36
C VAL A 25 2.57 0.77 6.99
N PRO A 26 3.00 2.03 6.84
CA PRO A 26 4.34 2.43 7.25
C PRO A 26 4.47 2.49 8.78
N PHE A 27 5.65 2.11 9.26
CA PHE A 27 6.07 2.22 10.65
C PHE A 27 7.18 3.28 10.81
N PHE A 28 8.21 3.28 9.96
CA PHE A 28 9.33 4.23 10.03
C PHE A 28 10.19 4.26 8.76
N GLY A 29 11.19 5.15 8.74
CA GLY A 29 12.21 5.21 7.70
C GLY A 29 11.67 5.69 6.36
N ASP A 30 12.00 4.98 5.27
CA ASP A 30 11.57 5.31 3.91
C ASP A 30 10.18 4.75 3.56
N GLN A 31 9.53 4.05 4.49
CA GLN A 31 8.23 3.40 4.26
C GLN A 31 7.11 4.40 3.91
N PRO A 32 6.97 5.58 4.59
CA PRO A 32 5.98 6.58 4.21
C PRO A 32 6.19 7.09 2.77
N PHE A 33 7.45 7.31 2.38
CA PHE A 33 7.79 7.71 1.02
C PHE A 33 7.31 6.68 0.00
N TRP A 34 7.59 5.39 0.20
CA TRP A 34 7.10 4.35 -0.72
C TRP A 34 5.57 4.26 -0.77
N GLY A 35 4.91 4.43 0.38
CA GLY A 35 3.45 4.55 0.47
C GLY A 35 2.90 5.67 -0.41
N GLU A 36 3.46 6.87 -0.28
CA GLU A 36 3.08 8.02 -1.10
C GLU A 36 3.37 7.80 -2.59
N ARG A 37 4.50 7.16 -2.95
CA ARG A 37 4.83 6.88 -4.36
C ARG A 37 3.84 5.89 -4.99
N VAL A 38 3.44 4.86 -4.25
CA VAL A 38 2.41 3.91 -4.69
C VAL A 38 1.08 4.64 -4.92
N HIS A 39 0.64 5.42 -3.93
CA HIS A 39 -0.62 6.16 -4.02
C HIS A 39 -0.62 7.18 -5.16
N ALA A 40 0.42 8.00 -5.26
CA ALA A 40 0.54 9.03 -6.30
C ALA A 40 0.61 8.47 -7.72
N ARG A 41 0.97 7.20 -7.88
CA ARG A 41 0.97 6.49 -9.17
C ARG A 41 -0.35 5.77 -9.45
N GLY A 42 -1.32 5.80 -8.53
CA GLY A 42 -2.61 5.14 -8.68
C GLY A 42 -2.56 3.62 -8.61
N VAL A 43 -1.43 3.04 -8.17
CA VAL A 43 -1.22 1.58 -8.10
C VAL A 43 -1.50 1.00 -6.70
N GLY A 44 -2.15 1.81 -5.86
CA GLY A 44 -2.60 1.45 -4.52
C GLY A 44 -3.32 2.62 -3.84
N PRO A 45 -4.03 2.36 -2.73
CA PRO A 45 -4.69 3.40 -1.95
C PRO A 45 -3.66 4.25 -1.20
N SER A 46 -4.14 5.30 -0.52
CA SER A 46 -3.30 6.07 0.41
C SER A 46 -2.68 5.13 1.46
N PRO A 47 -1.41 5.32 1.85
CA PRO A 47 -0.83 4.55 2.93
C PRO A 47 -1.64 4.73 4.22
N ILE A 48 -1.65 3.69 5.05
CA ILE A 48 -2.31 3.69 6.36
C ILE A 48 -1.22 3.71 7.43
N PRO A 49 -0.85 4.87 8.01
CA PRO A 49 0.12 4.91 9.11
C PRO A 49 -0.27 3.93 10.21
N VAL A 50 0.70 3.24 10.82
CA VAL A 50 0.42 2.20 11.82
C VAL A 50 -0.41 2.73 13.00
N GLU A 51 -0.20 3.99 13.38
CA GLU A 51 -0.93 4.69 14.46
C GLU A 51 -2.42 4.87 14.13
N GLU A 52 -2.75 4.88 12.84
CA GLU A 52 -4.10 5.06 12.34
C GLU A 52 -4.72 3.76 11.84
N PHE A 53 -4.00 2.64 11.94
CA PHE A 53 -4.44 1.37 11.39
C PHE A 53 -5.71 0.89 12.09
N SER A 54 -6.72 0.54 11.28
CA SER A 54 -7.99 0.02 11.76
C SER A 54 -8.56 -0.96 10.75
N LEU A 55 -9.47 -1.80 11.21
CA LEU A 55 -10.18 -2.75 10.35
C LEU A 55 -10.87 -2.03 9.18
N HIS A 56 -11.52 -0.90 9.45
CA HIS A 56 -12.24 -0.16 8.42
C HIS A 56 -11.30 0.35 7.32
N LYS A 57 -10.18 0.98 7.70
CA LYS A 57 -9.19 1.46 6.73
C LYS A 57 -8.56 0.33 5.92
N LEU A 58 -8.31 -0.82 6.56
CA LEU A 58 -7.80 -2.01 5.86
C LEU A 58 -8.82 -2.53 4.84
N VAL A 59 -10.09 -2.64 5.22
CA VAL A 59 -11.16 -3.10 4.33
C VAL A 59 -11.32 -2.14 3.14
N ASP A 60 -11.32 -0.83 3.38
CA ASP A 60 -11.43 0.17 2.32
C ASP A 60 -10.25 0.08 1.34
N ALA A 61 -9.04 -0.12 1.87
CA ALA A 61 -7.85 -0.29 1.06
C ALA A 61 -7.88 -1.57 0.22
N ILE A 62 -8.38 -2.68 0.77
CA ILE A 62 -8.59 -3.92 0.02
C ILE A 62 -9.64 -3.71 -1.07
N ASN A 63 -10.79 -3.10 -0.75
CA ASN A 63 -11.84 -2.81 -1.73
C ASN A 63 -11.32 -1.93 -2.87
N PHE A 64 -10.51 -0.92 -2.57
CA PHE A 64 -9.84 -0.11 -3.59
C PHE A 64 -8.98 -0.96 -4.53
N MET A 65 -8.22 -1.91 -3.98
CA MET A 65 -7.33 -2.77 -4.76
C MET A 65 -8.07 -3.85 -5.57
N LEU A 66 -9.27 -4.23 -5.15
CA LEU A 66 -10.12 -5.19 -5.84
C LEU A 66 -10.94 -4.57 -6.98
N ASP A 67 -11.02 -3.24 -7.07
CA ASP A 67 -11.75 -2.52 -8.11
C ASP A 67 -10.81 -2.10 -9.25
N PRO A 68 -10.77 -2.85 -10.38
CA PRO A 68 -9.97 -2.49 -11.54
C PRO A 68 -10.57 -1.27 -12.24
N ARG A 69 -10.04 -0.09 -11.94
CA ARG A 69 -10.27 1.12 -12.73
C ARG A 69 -9.27 1.25 -13.87
#